data_AF-A0A918AIA8-F1
#
_entry.id   AF-A0A918AIA8-F1
#
_cell.length_a   1.000
_cell.length_b   1.000
_cell.length_c   1.000
_cell.angle_alpha   90.00
_cell.angle_beta   90.00
_cell.angle_gamma   90.00
#
_symmetry.space_group_name_H-M   'P 1'
#
loop_
_entity.id
_entity.type
_entity.pdbx_description
1 polymer ?
#
loop_
_entity_poly.entity_id
_entity_poly.type
_entity_poly.pdbx_seq_one_letter_code
_entity_poly.pdbx_strand_id
1 'polypeptide(L)'
;MSAVHYDSYTEARAHLKDLLDAAEKGRVATVRRGSATTAVVDVKRLRHLLTSIVPSRAQVVPEAGGWSVFIPGLPVAADGASFDEAITEMTDALREYAQDWQQRLLDAPNHRDNWGLVQLISFSDDERLRDWLVGAAR
;
A
#
# COMPACT_ATOMS: atom_id res chain seq x y z
N MET A 1 27.36 8.29 13.57
CA MET A 1 26.47 7.91 12.45
C MET A 1 25.16 7.44 13.04
N SER A 2 24.24 8.37 13.31
CA SER A 2 23.14 8.14 14.23
C SER A 2 21.79 8.08 13.53
N ALA A 3 20.88 7.30 14.11
CA ALA A 3 19.45 7.49 13.91
C ALA A 3 19.06 8.96 14.13
N VAL A 4 18.07 9.44 13.39
CA VAL A 4 17.50 10.78 13.57
C VAL A 4 16.20 10.62 14.35
N HIS A 5 16.11 11.28 15.49
CA HIS A 5 14.91 11.32 16.32
C HIS A 5 14.65 12.76 16.75
N TYR A 6 13.41 13.19 16.66
CA TYR A 6 12.95 14.47 17.20
C TYR A 6 11.79 14.26 18.16
N ASP A 7 11.91 14.85 19.34
CA ASP A 7 11.01 14.62 20.47
C ASP A 7 9.68 15.40 20.36
N SER A 8 9.61 16.33 19.41
CA SER A 8 8.44 17.16 19.14
C SER A 8 8.26 17.47 17.66
N TYR A 9 7.02 17.79 17.28
CA TYR A 9 6.68 18.31 15.95
C TYR A 9 7.45 19.59 15.61
N THR A 10 7.62 20.50 16.57
CA THR A 10 8.30 21.79 16.35
C THR A 10 9.76 21.59 15.95
N GLU A 11 10.46 20.69 16.66
CA GLU A 11 11.85 20.36 16.39
C GLU A 11 11.99 19.61 15.07
N ALA A 12 11.14 18.60 14.83
CA ALA A 12 11.11 17.87 13.56
C ALA A 12 10.91 18.81 12.36
N ARG A 13 10.06 19.84 12.50
CA ARG A 13 9.84 20.85 11.45
C ARG A 13 11.08 21.71 11.21
N ALA A 14 11.80 22.11 12.26
CA ALA A 14 13.04 22.88 12.14
C ALA A 14 14.16 22.06 11.44
N HIS A 15 14.09 20.73 11.52
CA HIS A 15 15.08 19.80 11.00
C HIS A 15 14.52 18.81 9.96
N LEU A 16 13.50 19.22 9.20
CA LEU A 16 12.80 18.31 8.28
C LEU A 16 13.73 17.69 7.25
N LYS A 17 14.74 18.45 6.79
CA LYS A 17 15.75 17.94 5.84
C LYS A 17 16.50 16.73 6.40
N ASP A 18 16.88 16.77 7.67
CA ASP A 18 17.67 15.69 8.30
C ASP A 18 16.84 14.40 8.40
N LEU A 19 15.52 14.51 8.65
CA LEU A 19 14.59 13.38 8.62
C LEU A 19 14.49 12.75 7.23
N LEU A 20 14.31 13.58 6.20
CA LEU A 20 14.17 13.11 4.81
C LEU A 20 15.47 12.46 4.32
N ASP A 21 16.61 13.11 4.53
CA ASP A 21 17.94 12.59 4.16
C ASP A 21 18.24 11.26 4.87
N ALA A 22 17.78 11.09 6.12
CA ALA A 22 17.91 9.84 6.86
C ALA A 22 17.01 8.75 6.27
N ALA A 23 15.74 9.06 6.01
CA ALA A 23 14.76 8.12 5.44
C ALA A 23 15.19 7.60 4.05
N GLU A 24 15.66 8.49 3.17
CA GLU A 24 16.17 8.12 1.83
C GLU A 24 17.35 7.13 1.92
N LYS A 25 18.25 7.37 2.88
CA LYS A 25 19.39 6.49 3.17
C LYS A 25 18.99 5.18 3.87
N GLY A 26 17.71 4.98 4.17
CA GLY A 26 17.20 3.81 4.88
C GLY A 26 17.58 3.78 6.36
N ARG A 27 17.90 4.94 6.94
CA ARG A 27 18.24 5.06 8.36
C ARG A 27 16.96 5.23 9.18
N VAL A 28 17.05 4.92 10.46
CA VAL A 28 15.97 5.20 11.42
C VAL A 28 15.77 6.71 11.50
N ALA A 29 14.58 7.16 11.11
CA ALA A 29 14.14 8.55 11.15
C ALA A 29 12.76 8.58 11.81
N THR A 30 12.63 9.22 12.97
CA THR A 30 11.39 9.20 13.76
C THR A 30 11.06 10.56 14.36
N VAL A 31 9.76 10.82 14.51
CA VAL A 31 9.22 12.04 15.12
C VAL A 31 8.20 11.65 16.17
N ARG A 32 8.28 12.25 17.35
CA ARG A 32 7.24 12.13 18.37
C ARG A 32 6.27 13.32 18.31
N ARG A 33 4.97 13.03 18.37
CA ARG A 33 3.89 14.01 18.53
C ARG A 33 2.94 13.54 19.63
N GLY A 34 3.01 14.17 20.80
CA GLY A 34 2.28 13.71 21.98
C GLY A 34 2.80 12.35 22.44
N SER A 35 1.91 11.36 22.55
CA SER A 35 2.27 9.99 22.92
C SER A 35 2.68 9.10 21.75
N ALA A 36 2.47 9.54 20.50
CA ALA A 36 2.74 8.74 19.31
C ALA A 36 4.13 9.03 18.73
N THR A 37 4.83 7.98 18.31
CA THR A 37 6.07 8.05 17.55
C THR A 37 5.83 7.53 16.14
N THR A 38 6.15 8.35 15.14
CA THR A 38 5.97 8.03 13.72
C THR A 38 7.33 7.89 13.05
N ALA A 39 7.49 6.89 12.18
CA ALA A 39 8.66 6.75 11.32
C ALA A 39 8.47 7.49 9.99
N VAL A 40 9.53 8.13 9.51
CA VAL A 40 9.63 8.65 8.14
C VAL A 40 10.43 7.62 7.34
N VAL A 41 9.84 7.10 6.27
CA VAL A 41 10.42 6.00 5.48
C VAL A 41 10.36 6.36 4.01
N ASP A 42 11.41 6.03 3.26
CA ASP A 42 11.39 6.12 1.80
C ASP A 42 10.30 5.20 1.22
N VAL A 43 9.49 5.76 0.32
CA VAL A 43 8.33 5.08 -0.28
C VAL A 43 8.75 3.83 -1.04
N LYS A 44 9.89 3.83 -1.74
CA LYS A 44 10.33 2.66 -2.52
C LYS A 44 10.70 1.50 -1.60
N ARG A 45 11.40 1.77 -0.49
CA ARG A 45 11.72 0.78 0.55
C ARG A 45 10.48 0.24 1.22
N LEU A 46 9.55 1.12 1.61
CA LEU A 46 8.31 0.72 2.28
C LEU A 46 7.44 -0.16 1.35
N ARG A 47 7.26 0.25 0.09
CA ARG A 47 6.56 -0.54 -0.91
C ARG A 47 7.19 -1.92 -1.08
N HIS A 48 8.52 -2.00 -1.22
CA HIS A 48 9.21 -3.28 -1.38
C HIS A 48 8.97 -4.24 -0.20
N LEU A 49 8.98 -3.72 1.03
CA LEU A 49 8.64 -4.47 2.24
C LEU A 49 7.16 -4.89 2.25
N LEU A 50 6.24 -3.97 1.95
CA LEU A 50 4.81 -4.29 1.90
C LEU A 50 4.52 -5.40 0.88
N THR A 51 5.12 -5.33 -0.31
CA THR A 51 5.02 -6.39 -1.33
C THR A 51 5.60 -7.73 -0.84
N SER A 52 6.43 -7.77 0.22
CA SER A 52 6.99 -9.03 0.75
C SER A 52 6.11 -9.70 1.77
N ILE A 53 5.29 -8.93 2.46
CA ILE A 53 4.48 -9.40 3.59
C ILE A 53 2.99 -9.40 3.29
N VAL A 54 2.55 -8.68 2.26
CA VAL A 54 1.16 -8.62 1.79
C VAL A 54 1.07 -9.32 0.42
N PRO A 55 0.93 -10.66 0.35
CA PRO A 55 0.69 -11.34 -0.91
C PRO A 55 -0.72 -11.01 -1.42
N SER A 56 -0.90 -10.91 -2.75
CA SER A 56 -2.20 -10.61 -3.35
C SER A 56 -3.29 -11.60 -2.98
N ARG A 57 -2.99 -12.91 -3.07
CA ARG A 57 -3.97 -13.99 -2.92
C ARG A 57 -5.18 -13.84 -3.88
N ALA A 58 -5.04 -13.06 -4.94
CA ALA A 58 -6.05 -12.96 -5.99
C ALA A 58 -6.33 -14.34 -6.57
N GLN A 59 -7.62 -14.61 -6.77
CA GLN A 59 -8.11 -15.76 -7.52
C GLN A 59 -8.60 -15.23 -8.85
N VAL A 60 -8.07 -15.79 -9.94
CA VAL A 60 -8.44 -15.45 -11.30
C VAL A 60 -9.05 -16.69 -11.93
N VAL A 61 -10.34 -16.64 -12.22
CA VAL A 61 -11.12 -17.80 -12.66
C VAL A 61 -11.84 -17.52 -13.97
N PRO A 62 -11.90 -18.47 -14.90
CA PRO A 62 -12.77 -18.35 -16.07
C PRO A 62 -14.22 -18.62 -15.67
N GLU A 63 -15.14 -17.70 -16.02
CA GLU A 63 -16.57 -17.82 -15.74
C GLU A 63 -17.40 -17.26 -16.90
N ALA A 64 -18.45 -17.99 -17.33
CA ALA A 64 -19.42 -17.55 -18.35
C ALA A 64 -18.82 -17.03 -19.68
N GLY A 65 -17.62 -17.50 -20.07
CA GLY A 65 -16.92 -17.06 -21.27
C GLY A 65 -16.06 -15.80 -21.09
N GLY A 66 -15.98 -15.26 -19.87
CA GLY A 66 -15.04 -14.23 -19.45
C GLY A 66 -14.15 -14.70 -18.29
N TRP A 67 -13.61 -13.74 -17.58
CA TRP A 67 -12.70 -13.92 -16.45
C TRP A 67 -13.15 -13.07 -15.28
N SER A 68 -13.10 -13.64 -14.09
CA SER A 68 -13.39 -12.97 -12.82
C SER A 68 -12.14 -12.98 -11.95
N VAL A 69 -11.87 -11.86 -11.30
CA VAL A 69 -10.78 -11.68 -10.34
C VAL A 69 -11.36 -11.25 -9.01
N PHE A 70 -10.96 -11.90 -7.93
CA PHE A 70 -11.34 -11.50 -6.56
C PHE A 70 -10.24 -11.84 -5.56
N ILE A 71 -10.19 -11.10 -4.45
CA ILE A 71 -9.25 -11.37 -3.36
C ILE A 71 -10.04 -11.80 -2.12
N PRO A 72 -9.90 -13.05 -1.65
CA PRO A 72 -10.62 -13.53 -0.48
C PRO A 72 -10.40 -12.63 0.75
N GLY A 73 -11.49 -12.21 1.38
CA GLY A 73 -11.47 -11.32 2.55
C GLY A 73 -11.39 -9.83 2.23
N LEU A 74 -11.34 -9.45 0.95
CA LEU A 74 -11.49 -8.07 0.52
C LEU A 74 -12.78 -7.88 -0.29
N PRO A 75 -13.50 -6.77 -0.10
CA PRO A 75 -14.70 -6.46 -0.87
C PRO A 75 -14.34 -5.80 -2.22
N VAL A 76 -13.44 -6.44 -2.97
CA VAL A 76 -13.08 -6.06 -4.33
C VAL A 76 -13.16 -7.27 -5.24
N ALA A 77 -13.81 -7.08 -6.39
CA ALA A 77 -13.93 -8.05 -7.45
C ALA A 77 -14.00 -7.29 -8.78
N ALA A 78 -13.56 -7.93 -9.86
CA ALA A 78 -13.63 -7.38 -11.20
C ALA A 78 -13.83 -8.50 -12.22
N ASP A 79 -14.45 -8.15 -13.35
CA ASP A 79 -14.74 -9.07 -14.44
C ASP A 79 -14.23 -8.48 -15.76
N GLY A 80 -13.88 -9.34 -16.72
CA GLY A 80 -13.47 -8.92 -18.06
C GLY A 80 -13.71 -10.01 -19.10
N ALA A 81 -13.81 -9.63 -20.38
CA ALA A 81 -13.94 -10.59 -21.47
C ALA A 81 -12.63 -11.35 -21.73
N SER A 82 -11.51 -10.85 -21.22
CA SER A 82 -10.21 -11.51 -21.24
C SER A 82 -9.52 -11.45 -19.87
N PHE A 83 -8.51 -12.30 -19.67
CA PHE A 83 -7.67 -12.25 -18.48
C PHE A 83 -7.05 -10.86 -18.27
N ASP A 84 -6.52 -10.27 -19.34
CA ASP A 84 -5.84 -8.98 -19.27
C ASP A 84 -6.79 -7.85 -18.88
N GLU A 85 -7.99 -7.86 -19.46
CA GLU A 85 -9.06 -6.92 -19.12
C GLU A 85 -9.49 -7.06 -17.66
N ALA A 86 -9.74 -8.28 -17.19
CA ALA A 86 -10.15 -8.50 -15.80
C ALA A 86 -9.07 -8.06 -14.78
N ILE A 87 -7.78 -8.18 -15.13
CA ILE A 87 -6.67 -7.68 -14.31
C ILE A 87 -6.57 -6.15 -14.33
N THR A 88 -6.82 -5.51 -15.47
CA THR A 88 -6.89 -4.04 -15.57
C THR A 88 -8.05 -3.51 -14.72
N GLU A 89 -9.24 -4.09 -14.86
CA GLU A 89 -10.41 -3.71 -14.06
C GLU A 89 -10.20 -3.97 -12.56
N MET A 90 -9.53 -5.07 -12.19
CA MET A 90 -9.14 -5.30 -10.79
C MET A 90 -8.13 -4.24 -10.29
N THR A 91 -7.23 -3.78 -11.15
CA THR A 91 -6.29 -2.71 -10.79
C THR A 91 -7.04 -1.42 -10.48
N ASP A 92 -8.00 -1.03 -11.32
CA ASP A 92 -8.85 0.14 -11.09
C ASP A 92 -9.70 -0.01 -9.83
N ALA A 93 -10.34 -1.16 -9.62
CA ALA A 93 -11.11 -1.45 -8.41
C ALA A 93 -10.27 -1.34 -7.12
N LEU A 94 -8.99 -1.74 -7.16
CA LEU A 94 -8.07 -1.55 -6.03
C LEU A 94 -7.74 -0.08 -5.78
N ARG A 95 -7.59 0.73 -6.84
CA ARG A 95 -7.38 2.19 -6.71
C ARG A 95 -8.58 2.86 -6.06
N GLU A 96 -9.79 2.52 -6.52
CA GLU A 96 -11.04 3.02 -5.94
C GLU A 96 -11.18 2.60 -4.48
N TYR A 97 -10.90 1.33 -4.17
CA TYR A 97 -10.91 0.83 -2.79
C TYR A 97 -9.92 1.60 -1.90
N ALA A 98 -8.71 1.88 -2.37
CA ALA A 98 -7.73 2.65 -1.61
C ALA A 98 -8.20 4.10 -1.34
N GLN A 99 -8.87 4.72 -2.33
CA GLN A 99 -9.46 6.05 -2.17
C GLN A 99 -10.61 6.04 -1.17
N ASP A 100 -11.54 5.11 -1.31
CA ASP A 100 -12.67 4.93 -0.40
C ASP A 100 -12.21 4.64 1.02
N TRP A 101 -11.14 3.87 1.17
CA TRP A 101 -10.58 3.57 2.48
C TRP A 101 -10.15 4.83 3.22
N GLN A 102 -9.43 5.72 2.54
CA GLN A 102 -8.98 7.00 3.10
C GLN A 102 -10.15 7.93 3.43
N GLN A 103 -11.23 7.90 2.63
CA GLN A 103 -12.34 8.84 2.77
C GLN A 103 -13.39 8.40 3.79
N ARG A 104 -13.67 7.10 3.89
CA ARG A 104 -14.83 6.60 4.62
C ARG A 104 -14.70 5.23 5.28
N LEU A 105 -13.67 4.42 4.98
CA LEU A 105 -13.54 3.06 5.55
C LEU A 105 -12.44 2.90 6.59
N LEU A 106 -11.61 3.92 6.84
CA LEU A 106 -10.49 3.91 7.79
C LEU A 106 -10.86 3.32 9.16
N ASP A 107 -12.04 3.70 9.69
CA ASP A 107 -12.50 3.27 11.01
C ASP A 107 -13.49 2.11 10.98
N ALA A 108 -13.89 1.64 9.79
CA ALA A 108 -14.87 0.56 9.66
C ALA A 108 -14.28 -0.77 10.14
N PRO A 109 -14.96 -1.55 11.03
CA PRO A 109 -14.37 -2.73 11.68
C PRO A 109 -13.79 -3.78 10.73
N ASN A 110 -14.40 -3.96 9.56
CA ASN A 110 -13.99 -4.91 8.52
C ASN A 110 -12.94 -4.36 7.55
N HIS A 111 -12.51 -3.10 7.71
CA HIS A 111 -11.56 -2.43 6.82
C HIS A 111 -10.35 -1.79 7.54
N ARG A 112 -10.47 -1.46 8.83
CA ARG A 112 -9.45 -0.70 9.58
C ARG A 112 -8.04 -1.29 9.52
N ASP A 113 -7.95 -2.62 9.44
CA ASP A 113 -6.67 -3.33 9.43
C ASP A 113 -6.04 -3.43 8.02
N ASN A 114 -6.71 -2.93 6.97
CA ASN A 114 -6.24 -2.96 5.58
C ASN A 114 -5.26 -1.83 5.23
N TRP A 115 -4.77 -1.06 6.22
CA TRP A 115 -3.84 0.06 6.00
C TRP A 115 -2.59 -0.34 5.21
N GLY A 116 -2.03 -1.53 5.45
CA GLY A 116 -0.83 -2.01 4.76
C GLY A 116 -1.07 -2.31 3.28
N LEU A 117 -2.24 -2.87 2.97
CA LEU A 117 -2.69 -3.07 1.60
C LEU A 117 -2.92 -1.72 0.89
N VAL A 118 -3.63 -0.80 1.55
CA VAL A 118 -3.92 0.53 0.98
C VAL A 118 -2.63 1.29 0.68
N GLN A 119 -1.64 1.23 1.58
CA GLN A 119 -0.32 1.80 1.31
C GLN A 119 0.39 1.11 0.14
N LEU A 120 0.35 -0.22 0.05
CA LEU A 120 0.91 -0.95 -1.10
C LEU A 120 0.27 -0.50 -2.42
N ILE A 121 -1.06 -0.34 -2.43
CA ILE A 121 -1.81 0.16 -3.58
C ILE A 121 -1.32 1.56 -3.91
N SER A 122 -1.42 2.51 -2.97
CA SER A 122 -1.06 3.91 -3.19
C SER A 122 0.39 4.14 -3.61
N PHE A 123 1.33 3.28 -3.22
CA PHE A 123 2.76 3.42 -3.56
C PHE A 123 3.18 2.68 -4.83
N SER A 124 2.31 1.87 -5.42
CA SER A 124 2.57 1.13 -6.66
C SER A 124 1.99 1.88 -7.86
N ASP A 125 2.65 1.77 -9.01
CA ASP A 125 2.05 2.08 -10.32
C ASP A 125 1.25 0.85 -10.80
N ASP A 126 0.51 0.99 -11.89
CA ASP A 126 -0.43 -0.04 -12.36
C ASP A 126 0.30 -1.29 -12.82
N GLU A 127 1.48 -1.15 -13.45
CA GLU A 127 2.35 -2.27 -13.82
C GLU A 127 2.75 -3.09 -12.59
N ARG A 128 3.20 -2.44 -11.50
CA ARG A 128 3.55 -3.16 -10.27
C ARG A 128 2.35 -3.81 -9.59
N LEU A 129 1.16 -3.21 -9.67
CA LEU A 129 -0.05 -3.82 -9.12
C LEU A 129 -0.48 -5.04 -9.91
N ARG A 130 -0.40 -4.95 -11.24
CA ARG A 130 -0.60 -6.08 -12.14
C ARG A 130 0.36 -7.22 -11.81
N ASP A 131 1.66 -6.95 -11.70
CA ASP A 131 2.67 -7.96 -11.33
C ASP A 131 2.36 -8.61 -9.97
N TRP A 132 1.93 -7.80 -9.00
CA TRP A 132 1.53 -8.27 -7.68
C TRP A 132 0.27 -9.15 -7.71
N LEU A 133 -0.73 -8.80 -8.54
CA LEU A 133 -1.97 -9.57 -8.74
C LEU A 133 -1.70 -10.94 -9.38
N VAL A 134 -0.88 -10.99 -10.43
CA VAL A 134 -0.58 -12.25 -11.14
C VAL A 134 0.44 -13.12 -10.43
N GLY A 135 0.99 -12.65 -9.31
CA GLY A 135 2.00 -13.36 -8.54
C GLY A 135 3.31 -13.52 -9.29
N ALA A 136 3.65 -12.55 -10.16
CA ALA A 136 4.95 -12.53 -10.83
C ALA A 136 6.03 -12.61 -9.75
N ALA A 137 6.79 -13.70 -9.78
CA ALA A 137 7.82 -13.98 -8.79
C ALA A 137 8.80 -12.81 -8.75
N ARG A 138 9.15 -12.43 -7.51
CA ARG A 138 10.20 -11.46 -7.20
C ARG A 138 11.53 -11.82 -7.83
#